data_AF-A0A4P5RQU7-F1
#
_entry.id   AF-A0A4P5RQU7-F1
#
_cell.length_a   1.000
_cell.length_b   1.000
_cell.length_c   1.000
_cell.angle_alpha   90.00
_cell.angle_beta   90.00
_cell.angle_gamma   90.00
#
_symmetry.space_group_name_H-M   'P 1'
#
loop_
_entity.id
_entity.type
_entity.pdbx_description
1 polymer ?
#
loop_
_entity_poly.entity_id
_entity_poly.type
_entity_poly.pdbx_seq_one_letter_code
_entity_poly.pdbx_strand_id
1 'polypeptide(L)'
;MKTKNHKRSVLISGAIFSLITSSLFTLPANAVPNEWIIVGSGWGHGVGLSQYGALGQALEGRSWQDILSHFYPGTNLADSPSDKQIVVGLSQDKTAVFVRLDKFSDDAQLEMSIDGNPVATIGSGTVIRIEANGTSVVTSGGDDGRAESRGSGKKISFRISAGSGLINTNSGTPETNALSALSSPGHRYKYGTLNVVYGGDNDGRADLYTSISMRLADEYPLGIAEMSSSWPKAALVAQVVASRSYGLGKANSGLRGNCGCHIYNNATDQVYVGYSKESDAWRDAVSSAVNGAGQPAVLTFGGKAITAYFASSTGGRTMSTLDAWGGNVAWSQSVDDNWSLNARNPNARWGVRMSQSAMAAALGLSNVQSIDVVERYNSGAAKTLVAKDSSGGSVTLSGRTFQARMKLKSTYVVGAVDIALADTLGGIPTQSGFDEFAYRAQQAAADIAALTPQYKAASEKADQAAAQASESRKKYLNIKTEIEKAQNELAELIKDIELREAEARNAQSQVTDSIRILYMQGSLDTLTVLLNSASPTEFTENLVNLSLFAESQDRIMKKSIELIKLLETQKEEATSRKGELEVLLKEANAALSNAKSALKDAQIAEDKLKKLIEEKQKIIDAYNNSKK
;
A
#
# COMPACT_ATOMS: atom_id res chain seq x y z
N MET A 1 38.86 7.22 -66.76
CA MET A 1 37.76 6.36 -67.23
C MET A 1 37.06 5.72 -66.02
N LYS A 2 35.72 5.83 -65.97
CA LYS A 2 34.73 5.21 -65.06
C LYS A 2 34.73 5.69 -63.58
N THR A 3 33.98 6.76 -63.24
CA THR A 3 32.54 6.82 -62.87
C THR A 3 32.13 5.97 -61.65
N LYS A 4 31.76 6.64 -60.55
CA LYS A 4 30.70 6.19 -59.63
C LYS A 4 29.79 7.37 -59.28
N ASN A 5 28.78 7.60 -60.14
CA ASN A 5 27.51 8.21 -59.74
C ASN A 5 26.74 7.16 -58.92
N HIS A 6 26.33 7.48 -57.68
CA HIS A 6 25.02 8.06 -57.35
C HIS A 6 23.83 7.29 -57.93
N LYS A 7 23.08 6.60 -57.06
CA LYS A 7 21.64 6.85 -56.83
C LYS A 7 21.06 5.92 -55.76
N ARG A 8 20.10 6.50 -55.00
CA ARG A 8 19.14 5.92 -54.02
C ARG A 8 19.70 5.85 -52.59
N SER A 9 19.19 6.59 -51.60
CA SER A 9 17.90 7.27 -51.47
C SER A 9 17.96 8.35 -50.40
N VAL A 10 17.41 9.52 -50.70
CA VAL A 10 16.75 10.38 -49.72
C VAL A 10 15.48 9.67 -49.27
N LEU A 11 15.35 9.43 -47.96
CA LEU A 11 14.14 9.22 -47.15
C LEU A 11 14.52 8.30 -45.98
N ILE A 12 14.50 8.86 -44.77
CA ILE A 12 14.09 8.32 -43.45
C ILE A 12 14.80 9.19 -42.39
N SER A 13 14.35 10.44 -42.25
CA SER A 13 14.66 11.28 -41.09
C SER A 13 13.38 11.61 -40.30
N GLY A 14 12.42 10.69 -40.31
CA GLY A 14 11.13 10.83 -39.61
C GLY A 14 10.69 9.59 -38.82
N ALA A 15 11.51 8.55 -38.69
CA ALA A 15 11.09 7.29 -38.06
C ALA A 15 12.04 6.72 -36.99
N ILE A 16 13.12 7.42 -36.62
CA ILE A 16 14.05 6.94 -35.57
C ILE A 16 13.92 7.75 -34.26
N PHE A 17 13.11 8.81 -34.24
CA PHE A 17 12.78 9.56 -33.01
C PHE A 17 11.37 9.26 -32.46
N SER A 18 10.72 8.20 -32.96
CA SER A 18 9.42 7.73 -32.44
C SER A 18 9.44 6.27 -31.98
N LEU A 19 10.63 5.69 -31.76
CA LEU A 19 10.77 4.29 -31.34
C LEU A 19 11.81 4.05 -30.23
N ILE A 20 12.21 5.10 -29.50
CA ILE A 20 12.88 4.96 -28.19
C ILE A 20 12.22 5.91 -27.16
N THR A 21 10.88 5.98 -27.19
CA THR A 21 10.05 6.41 -26.05
C THR A 21 9.15 5.29 -25.53
N SER A 22 9.31 4.07 -26.06
CA SER A 22 8.62 2.90 -25.54
C SER A 22 9.57 1.72 -25.52
N SER A 23 9.87 1.24 -24.30
CA SER A 23 10.63 0.03 -24.00
C SER A 23 12.15 0.24 -23.94
N LEU A 24 12.62 0.72 -22.79
CA LEU A 24 13.58 -0.02 -21.96
C LEU A 24 13.47 0.54 -20.52
N PHE A 25 12.66 -0.18 -19.73
CA PHE A 25 12.57 -0.18 -18.28
C PHE A 25 12.16 1.13 -17.57
N THR A 26 10.87 1.43 -17.68
CA THR A 26 10.09 1.56 -16.45
C THR A 26 10.31 0.30 -15.61
N LEU A 27 11.00 0.37 -14.48
CA LEU A 27 10.70 -0.60 -13.42
C LEU A 27 9.20 -0.45 -13.15
N PRO A 28 8.38 -1.51 -13.16
CA PRO A 28 7.01 -1.37 -12.72
C PRO A 28 7.08 -1.14 -11.21
N ALA A 29 7.16 0.13 -10.81
CA ALA A 29 6.42 0.58 -9.65
C ALA A 29 4.95 0.33 -10.00
N ASN A 30 4.47 -0.94 -9.95
CA ASN A 30 3.12 -1.42 -10.32
C ASN A 30 3.01 -2.95 -10.65
N ALA A 31 3.92 -3.83 -10.19
CA ALA A 31 3.71 -5.27 -10.38
C ALA A 31 2.51 -5.76 -9.55
N VAL A 32 1.60 -6.50 -10.18
CA VAL A 32 0.41 -7.08 -9.53
C VAL A 32 0.84 -8.33 -8.74
N PRO A 33 0.63 -8.38 -7.41
CA PRO A 33 0.97 -9.56 -6.62
C PRO A 33 0.17 -10.80 -7.04
N ASN A 34 0.80 -11.97 -6.99
CA ASN A 34 0.14 -13.25 -7.26
C ASN A 34 -0.63 -13.78 -6.05
N GLU A 35 -0.20 -13.40 -4.85
CA GLU A 35 -0.84 -13.75 -3.58
C GLU A 35 -0.50 -12.68 -2.54
N TRP A 36 -1.40 -12.52 -1.57
CA TRP A 36 -1.35 -11.50 -0.53
C TRP A 36 -1.30 -12.14 0.85
N ILE A 37 -0.62 -11.47 1.77
CA ILE A 37 -0.79 -11.65 3.21
C ILE A 37 -1.32 -10.35 3.80
N ILE A 38 -2.49 -10.43 4.41
CA ILE A 38 -3.03 -9.34 5.23
C ILE A 38 -2.53 -9.54 6.65
N VAL A 39 -1.88 -8.53 7.21
CA VAL A 39 -1.34 -8.52 8.57
C VAL A 39 -2.17 -7.64 9.49
N GLY A 40 -2.40 -8.08 10.71
CA GLY A 40 -3.16 -7.35 11.70
C GLY A 40 -2.98 -7.87 13.12
N SER A 41 -3.79 -7.36 14.03
CA SER A 41 -3.80 -7.72 15.45
C SER A 41 -5.24 -7.78 15.97
N GLY A 42 -5.44 -8.16 17.22
CA GLY A 42 -6.76 -8.24 17.84
C GLY A 42 -7.65 -9.36 17.29
N TRP A 43 -8.75 -9.62 18.00
CA TRP A 43 -9.82 -10.50 17.56
C TRP A 43 -11.13 -10.02 18.19
N GLY A 44 -12.10 -9.72 17.33
CA GLY A 44 -13.41 -9.20 17.69
C GLY A 44 -13.52 -7.73 17.37
N HIS A 45 -14.58 -7.10 17.89
CA HIS A 45 -14.88 -5.69 17.61
C HIS A 45 -14.00 -4.71 18.41
N GLY A 46 -13.28 -5.18 19.43
CA GLY A 46 -12.32 -4.39 20.19
C GLY A 46 -12.92 -3.30 21.10
N VAL A 47 -14.20 -3.39 21.46
CA VAL A 47 -14.91 -2.41 22.30
C VAL A 47 -15.07 -2.97 23.71
N GLY A 48 -14.82 -2.13 24.73
CA GLY A 48 -14.92 -2.51 26.14
C GLY A 48 -13.79 -3.44 26.58
N LEU A 49 -14.10 -4.42 27.44
CA LEU A 49 -13.09 -5.29 28.04
C LEU A 49 -12.39 -6.17 26.99
N SER A 50 -11.05 -6.09 26.93
CA SER A 50 -10.26 -7.09 26.23
C SER A 50 -10.04 -8.28 27.15
N GLN A 51 -10.39 -9.49 26.71
CA GLN A 51 -10.15 -10.70 27.48
C GLN A 51 -8.64 -10.91 27.69
N TYR A 52 -7.83 -10.82 26.64
CA TYR A 52 -6.37 -10.93 26.76
C TYR A 52 -5.74 -9.73 27.50
N GLY A 53 -6.31 -8.54 27.38
CA GLY A 53 -5.93 -7.39 28.19
C GLY A 53 -6.17 -7.62 29.69
N ALA A 54 -7.36 -8.13 30.05
CA ALA A 54 -7.71 -8.50 31.42
C ALA A 54 -6.81 -9.62 31.97
N LEU A 55 -6.44 -10.61 31.13
CA LEU A 55 -5.45 -11.63 31.50
C LEU A 55 -4.10 -10.99 31.84
N GLY A 56 -3.59 -10.10 30.98
CA GLY A 56 -2.31 -9.42 31.21
C GLY A 56 -2.32 -8.58 32.50
N GLN A 57 -3.39 -7.81 32.72
CA GLN A 57 -3.57 -7.04 33.96
C GLN A 57 -3.65 -7.92 35.20
N ALA A 58 -4.39 -9.03 35.15
CA ALA A 58 -4.49 -9.95 36.27
C ALA A 58 -3.16 -10.66 36.58
N LEU A 59 -2.35 -10.95 35.56
CA LEU A 59 -0.99 -11.50 35.73
C LEU A 59 -0.03 -10.50 36.38
N GLU A 60 -0.28 -9.20 36.25
CA GLU A 60 0.42 -8.14 36.97
C GLU A 60 -0.14 -7.89 38.39
N GLY A 61 -1.11 -8.70 38.84
CA GLY A 61 -1.67 -8.62 40.18
C GLY A 61 -2.76 -7.56 40.35
N ARG A 62 -3.27 -6.96 39.25
CA ARG A 62 -4.40 -6.03 39.32
C ARG A 62 -5.67 -6.74 39.80
N SER A 63 -6.46 -6.04 40.61
CA SER A 63 -7.75 -6.56 41.06
C SER A 63 -8.77 -6.59 39.92
N TRP A 64 -9.84 -7.35 40.07
CA TRP A 64 -10.91 -7.38 39.06
C TRP A 64 -11.62 -6.02 38.96
N GLN A 65 -11.68 -5.26 40.06
CA GLN A 65 -12.21 -3.90 40.08
C GLN A 65 -11.32 -2.96 39.26
N ASP A 66 -9.99 -3.05 39.42
CA ASP A 66 -9.05 -2.25 38.62
C ASP A 66 -9.22 -2.54 37.13
N ILE A 67 -9.31 -3.83 36.76
CA ILE A 67 -9.53 -4.27 35.38
C ILE A 67 -10.83 -3.66 34.83
N LEU A 68 -11.95 -3.77 35.55
CA LEU A 68 -13.23 -3.21 35.09
C LEU A 68 -13.20 -1.69 35.00
N SER A 69 -12.63 -1.00 36.00
CA SER A 69 -12.54 0.46 36.01
C SER A 69 -11.71 1.00 34.85
N HIS A 70 -10.70 0.24 34.43
CA HIS A 70 -9.86 0.56 33.27
C HIS A 70 -10.63 0.44 31.95
N PHE A 71 -11.34 -0.67 31.74
CA PHE A 71 -12.07 -0.93 30.48
C PHE A 71 -13.43 -0.25 30.37
N TYR A 72 -14.03 0.14 31.50
CA TYR A 72 -15.33 0.81 31.58
C TYR A 72 -15.23 2.09 32.42
N PRO A 73 -14.48 3.10 31.97
CA PRO A 73 -14.21 4.30 32.75
C PRO A 73 -15.50 5.05 33.12
N GLY A 74 -15.56 5.52 34.36
CA GLY A 74 -16.71 6.27 34.90
C GLY A 74 -17.93 5.41 35.26
N THR A 75 -17.84 4.08 35.16
CA THR A 75 -18.89 3.17 35.63
C THR A 75 -18.76 2.86 37.13
N ASN A 76 -19.87 2.48 37.74
CA ASN A 76 -19.94 2.05 39.14
C ASN A 76 -20.53 0.65 39.24
N LEU A 77 -20.14 -0.08 40.29
CA LEU A 77 -20.77 -1.35 40.63
C LEU A 77 -22.13 -1.09 41.30
N ALA A 78 -23.14 -1.87 40.89
CA ALA A 78 -24.47 -1.86 41.49
C ALA A 78 -25.01 -3.30 41.61
N ASP A 79 -26.13 -3.45 42.31
CA ASP A 79 -26.83 -4.73 42.44
C ASP A 79 -27.41 -5.18 41.11
N SER A 80 -27.20 -6.45 40.77
CA SER A 80 -27.99 -7.14 39.77
C SER A 80 -29.40 -7.40 40.33
N PRO A 81 -30.49 -7.05 39.64
CA PRO A 81 -31.83 -7.32 40.16
C PRO A 81 -32.07 -8.83 40.28
N SER A 82 -32.49 -9.27 41.47
CA SER A 82 -32.57 -10.69 41.84
C SER A 82 -33.65 -11.47 41.08
N ASP A 83 -34.70 -10.77 40.62
CA ASP A 83 -35.85 -11.30 39.90
C ASP A 83 -35.72 -11.19 38.37
N LYS A 84 -34.72 -10.44 37.87
CA LYS A 84 -34.55 -10.24 36.43
C LYS A 84 -34.21 -11.55 35.74
N GLN A 85 -35.02 -11.88 34.75
CA GLN A 85 -34.81 -13.02 33.86
C GLN A 85 -34.01 -12.60 32.62
N ILE A 86 -33.18 -13.53 32.14
CA ILE A 86 -32.58 -13.47 30.80
C ILE A 86 -33.00 -14.71 30.01
N VAL A 87 -33.21 -14.53 28.72
CA VAL A 87 -33.67 -15.59 27.80
C VAL A 87 -32.59 -15.74 26.74
N VAL A 88 -31.92 -16.89 26.76
CA VAL A 88 -30.84 -17.20 25.82
C VAL A 88 -31.40 -18.09 24.71
N GLY A 89 -31.33 -17.63 23.47
CA GLY A 89 -31.70 -18.40 22.29
C GLY A 89 -30.65 -19.49 22.01
N LEU A 90 -31.09 -20.74 21.93
CA LEU A 90 -30.24 -21.92 21.79
C LEU A 90 -30.24 -22.47 20.36
N SER A 91 -31.40 -22.53 19.72
CA SER A 91 -31.56 -22.93 18.32
C SER A 91 -32.80 -22.27 17.69
N GLN A 92 -32.72 -21.95 16.40
CA GLN A 92 -33.79 -21.33 15.61
C GLN A 92 -34.06 -22.17 14.36
N ASP A 93 -35.23 -22.00 13.77
CA ASP A 93 -35.64 -22.59 12.49
C ASP A 93 -35.55 -24.13 12.45
N LYS A 94 -36.05 -24.78 13.51
CA LYS A 94 -36.02 -26.25 13.64
C LYS A 94 -37.41 -26.85 13.48
N THR A 95 -37.50 -28.06 12.94
CA THR A 95 -38.79 -28.75 12.77
C THR A 95 -39.03 -29.81 13.84
N ALA A 96 -37.97 -30.29 14.50
CA ALA A 96 -38.04 -31.14 15.68
C ALA A 96 -37.02 -30.74 16.77
N VAL A 97 -37.43 -30.88 18.04
CA VAL A 97 -36.59 -30.70 19.24
C VAL A 97 -36.76 -31.92 20.15
N PHE A 98 -35.66 -32.37 20.74
CA PHE A 98 -35.60 -33.52 21.64
C PHE A 98 -35.12 -33.06 23.00
N VAL A 99 -35.78 -33.50 24.08
CA VAL A 99 -35.44 -33.15 25.46
C VAL A 99 -35.41 -34.40 26.32
N ARG A 100 -34.38 -34.53 27.17
CA ARG A 100 -34.25 -35.62 28.14
C ARG A 100 -33.72 -35.08 29.47
N LEU A 101 -34.16 -35.67 30.56
CA LEU A 101 -33.52 -35.49 31.87
C LEU A 101 -32.40 -36.52 32.06
N ASP A 102 -31.18 -36.03 32.24
CA ASP A 102 -30.02 -36.80 32.69
C ASP A 102 -29.88 -36.62 34.20
N LYS A 103 -30.25 -37.64 35.01
CA LYS A 103 -30.25 -37.50 36.48
C LYS A 103 -28.86 -37.52 37.10
N PHE A 104 -28.70 -36.77 38.18
CA PHE A 104 -27.65 -36.93 39.19
C PHE A 104 -28.16 -37.60 40.46
N SER A 105 -29.45 -37.44 40.78
CA SER A 105 -30.11 -38.10 41.91
C SER A 105 -31.36 -38.87 41.45
N ASP A 106 -31.72 -39.93 42.16
CA ASP A 106 -32.83 -40.80 41.77
C ASP A 106 -34.22 -40.14 41.83
N ASP A 107 -34.34 -39.09 42.64
CA ASP A 107 -35.54 -38.26 42.78
C ASP A 107 -35.61 -37.14 41.72
N ALA A 108 -34.70 -37.08 40.75
CA ALA A 108 -34.71 -36.06 39.72
C ALA A 108 -35.96 -36.15 38.85
N GLN A 109 -36.71 -35.05 38.77
CA GLN A 109 -37.94 -34.95 38.00
C GLN A 109 -37.92 -33.72 37.08
N LEU A 110 -38.42 -33.88 35.85
CA LEU A 110 -38.57 -32.81 34.87
C LEU A 110 -40.05 -32.49 34.69
N GLU A 111 -40.47 -31.32 35.15
CA GLU A 111 -41.83 -30.83 34.91
C GLU A 111 -41.92 -30.28 33.48
N MET A 112 -42.95 -30.72 32.76
CA MET A 112 -43.32 -30.24 31.44
C MET A 112 -44.62 -29.45 31.52
N SER A 113 -44.60 -28.25 30.95
CA SER A 113 -45.78 -27.38 30.83
C SER A 113 -46.09 -27.04 29.37
N ILE A 114 -47.37 -26.95 29.03
CA ILE A 114 -47.89 -26.49 27.74
C ILE A 114 -48.64 -25.19 27.95
N ASP A 115 -48.20 -24.13 27.27
CA ASP A 115 -48.77 -22.77 27.37
C ASP A 115 -48.92 -22.28 28.82
N GLY A 116 -47.97 -22.67 29.68
CA GLY A 116 -47.91 -22.31 31.10
C GLY A 116 -48.65 -23.26 32.05
N ASN A 117 -49.37 -24.26 31.53
CA ASN A 117 -50.07 -25.24 32.36
C ASN A 117 -49.21 -26.51 32.50
N PRO A 118 -48.88 -26.96 33.73
CA PRO A 118 -48.20 -28.24 33.93
C PRO A 118 -49.05 -29.41 33.38
N VAL A 119 -48.44 -30.28 32.57
CA VAL A 119 -49.13 -31.43 31.94
C VAL A 119 -48.50 -32.78 32.29
N ALA A 120 -47.22 -32.80 32.65
CA ALA A 120 -46.52 -34.04 32.96
C ALA A 120 -45.31 -33.79 33.87
N THR A 121 -44.98 -34.81 34.65
CA THR A 121 -43.67 -34.95 35.30
C THR A 121 -42.96 -36.13 34.67
N ILE A 122 -41.75 -35.90 34.18
CA ILE A 122 -40.98 -36.84 33.36
C ILE A 122 -39.78 -37.31 34.18
N GLY A 123 -39.63 -38.62 34.29
CA GLY A 123 -38.48 -39.25 34.92
C GLY A 123 -37.21 -39.18 34.07
N SER A 124 -36.09 -39.59 34.66
CA SER A 124 -34.82 -39.68 33.94
C SER A 124 -34.87 -40.70 32.81
N GLY A 125 -34.16 -40.40 31.70
CA GLY A 125 -34.00 -41.33 30.58
C GLY A 125 -35.09 -41.24 29.50
N THR A 126 -36.30 -40.79 29.86
CA THR A 126 -37.38 -40.55 28.90
C THR A 126 -37.03 -39.39 27.96
N VAL A 127 -37.13 -39.63 26.66
CA VAL A 127 -36.94 -38.59 25.64
C VAL A 127 -38.29 -38.05 25.19
N ILE A 128 -38.45 -36.74 25.29
CA ILE A 128 -39.58 -36.00 24.75
C ILE A 128 -39.19 -35.44 23.38
N ARG A 129 -39.97 -35.79 22.36
CA ARG A 129 -39.86 -35.25 21.02
C ARG A 129 -40.95 -34.22 20.79
N ILE A 130 -40.58 -33.12 20.16
CA ILE A 130 -41.38 -31.93 20.00
C ILE A 130 -41.33 -31.54 18.53
N GLU A 131 -42.47 -31.42 17.87
CA GLU A 131 -42.56 -31.22 16.41
C GLU A 131 -43.45 -30.03 16.06
N ALA A 132 -43.05 -29.25 15.05
CA ALA A 132 -43.91 -28.23 14.46
C ALA A 132 -44.88 -28.88 13.46
N ASN A 133 -46.20 -28.66 13.64
CA ASN A 133 -47.23 -29.24 12.77
C ASN A 133 -47.99 -28.23 11.90
N GLY A 134 -47.41 -27.05 11.65
CA GLY A 134 -48.01 -26.02 10.80
C GLY A 134 -48.96 -25.05 11.49
N THR A 135 -49.38 -25.31 12.74
CA THR A 135 -50.15 -24.35 13.56
C THR A 135 -49.83 -24.39 15.05
N SER A 136 -49.17 -25.45 15.52
CA SER A 136 -48.85 -25.68 16.94
C SER A 136 -47.63 -26.61 17.10
N VAL A 137 -47.15 -26.69 18.33
CA VAL A 137 -46.19 -27.70 18.75
C VAL A 137 -46.94 -28.97 19.16
N VAL A 138 -46.56 -30.14 18.63
CA VAL A 138 -47.04 -31.45 19.09
C VAL A 138 -45.93 -32.15 19.85
N THR A 139 -46.29 -32.84 20.94
CA THR A 139 -45.35 -33.55 21.80
C THR A 139 -45.59 -35.05 21.73
N SER A 140 -44.56 -35.81 21.36
CA SER A 140 -44.56 -37.27 21.34
C SER A 140 -43.49 -37.80 22.31
N GLY A 141 -43.84 -38.71 23.21
CA GLY A 141 -42.88 -39.33 24.14
C GLY A 141 -43.05 -40.84 24.21
N GLY A 142 -41.96 -41.57 24.42
CA GLY A 142 -42.01 -43.00 24.73
C GLY A 142 -40.64 -43.59 25.06
N ASP A 143 -40.59 -44.39 26.12
CA ASP A 143 -39.40 -45.10 26.61
C ASP A 143 -38.97 -46.26 25.67
N ASP A 144 -39.82 -46.64 24.71
CA ASP A 144 -39.66 -47.76 23.77
C ASP A 144 -39.63 -47.33 22.29
N GLY A 145 -39.60 -46.02 22.02
CA GLY A 145 -39.68 -45.46 20.66
C GLY A 145 -41.11 -45.35 20.10
N ARG A 146 -42.16 -45.61 20.88
CA ARG A 146 -43.55 -45.33 20.47
C ARG A 146 -43.92 -43.88 20.76
N ALA A 147 -44.62 -43.25 19.83
CA ALA A 147 -45.08 -41.86 19.96
C ALA A 147 -46.40 -41.81 20.75
N GLU A 148 -46.37 -41.38 22.01
CA GLU A 148 -47.58 -41.01 22.76
C GLU A 148 -47.76 -39.48 22.75
N SER A 149 -48.92 -39.02 22.29
CA SER A 149 -49.26 -37.59 22.31
C SER A 149 -49.48 -37.09 23.74
N ARG A 150 -48.77 -36.04 24.16
CA ARG A 150 -48.93 -35.41 25.49
C ARG A 150 -49.68 -34.07 25.44
N GLY A 151 -50.13 -33.66 24.25
CA GLY A 151 -50.85 -32.42 24.01
C GLY A 151 -50.17 -31.52 22.97
N SER A 152 -50.83 -30.40 22.67
CA SER A 152 -50.33 -29.37 21.76
C SER A 152 -50.49 -27.97 22.35
N GLY A 153 -49.61 -27.07 21.93
CA GLY A 153 -49.62 -25.66 22.35
C GLY A 153 -48.63 -24.81 21.57
N LYS A 154 -48.55 -23.52 21.88
CA LYS A 154 -47.59 -22.61 21.22
C LYS A 154 -46.22 -22.60 21.92
N LYS A 155 -46.18 -22.91 23.21
CA LYS A 155 -44.97 -22.93 24.02
C LYS A 155 -44.95 -24.16 24.92
N ILE A 156 -43.88 -24.95 24.79
CA ILE A 156 -43.58 -26.06 25.69
C ILE A 156 -42.42 -25.66 26.58
N SER A 157 -42.53 -25.88 27.89
CA SER A 157 -41.50 -25.50 28.86
C SER A 157 -41.09 -26.69 29.72
N PHE A 158 -39.80 -26.80 30.03
CA PHE A 158 -39.24 -27.84 30.88
C PHE A 158 -38.42 -27.22 32.01
N ARG A 159 -38.67 -27.65 33.25
CA ARG A 159 -37.89 -27.24 34.42
C ARG A 159 -37.64 -28.45 35.32
N ILE A 160 -36.45 -28.54 35.91
CA ILE A 160 -36.20 -29.55 36.95
C ILE A 160 -37.01 -29.15 38.19
N SER A 161 -37.99 -29.98 38.57
CA SER A 161 -38.94 -29.68 39.64
C SER A 161 -38.59 -30.34 40.98
N ALA A 162 -37.83 -31.44 40.94
CA ALA A 162 -37.30 -32.13 42.11
C ALA A 162 -35.94 -32.79 41.79
N GLY A 163 -35.17 -33.10 42.84
CA GLY A 163 -33.85 -33.71 42.74
C GLY A 163 -32.83 -32.86 41.98
N SER A 164 -31.82 -33.51 41.41
CA SER A 164 -30.72 -32.87 40.68
C SER A 164 -30.41 -33.63 39.39
N GLY A 165 -30.14 -32.89 38.32
CA GLY A 165 -29.85 -33.45 37.01
C GLY A 165 -29.54 -32.37 35.97
N LEU A 166 -29.57 -32.75 34.71
CA LEU A 166 -29.34 -31.89 33.56
C LEU A 166 -30.46 -32.08 32.54
N ILE A 167 -31.00 -30.96 32.05
CA ILE A 167 -31.84 -30.94 30.86
C ILE A 167 -30.90 -31.05 29.65
N ASN A 168 -30.96 -32.17 28.94
CA ASN A 168 -30.25 -32.40 27.70
C ASN A 168 -31.20 -32.13 26.53
N THR A 169 -30.81 -31.29 25.58
CA THR A 169 -31.67 -30.95 24.45
C THR A 169 -30.89 -30.89 23.14
N ASN A 170 -31.48 -31.32 22.05
CA ASN A 170 -30.92 -31.10 20.71
C ASN A 170 -32.05 -30.90 19.70
N SER A 171 -31.72 -30.34 18.54
CA SER A 171 -32.66 -30.13 17.43
C SER A 171 -32.30 -30.98 16.23
N GLY A 172 -33.30 -31.38 15.45
CA GLY A 172 -33.11 -32.18 14.24
C GLY A 172 -34.31 -32.06 13.30
N THR A 173 -34.36 -32.97 12.32
CA THR A 173 -35.55 -33.15 11.49
C THR A 173 -36.50 -34.15 12.14
N PRO A 174 -37.77 -34.22 11.74
CA PRO A 174 -38.72 -35.21 12.24
C PRO A 174 -38.28 -36.66 11.96
N GLU A 175 -37.42 -36.91 10.97
CA GLU A 175 -36.92 -38.24 10.67
C GLU A 175 -35.73 -38.65 11.55
N THR A 176 -35.16 -37.71 12.33
CA THR A 176 -34.00 -37.97 13.19
C THR A 176 -34.38 -38.87 14.36
N ASN A 177 -33.60 -39.93 14.60
CA ASN A 177 -33.77 -40.78 15.78
C ASN A 177 -33.44 -39.99 17.06
N ALA A 178 -34.31 -40.07 18.06
CA ALA A 178 -34.22 -39.25 19.28
C ALA A 178 -32.96 -39.55 20.13
N LEU A 179 -32.54 -40.82 20.19
CA LEU A 179 -31.34 -41.23 20.93
C LEU A 179 -30.06 -40.77 20.22
N SER A 180 -30.02 -40.84 18.88
CA SER A 180 -28.88 -40.35 18.13
C SER A 180 -28.79 -38.82 18.18
N ALA A 181 -29.92 -38.10 18.18
CA ALA A 181 -29.94 -36.65 18.36
C ALA A 181 -29.30 -36.21 19.69
N LEU A 182 -29.47 -36.99 20.77
CA LEU A 182 -28.93 -36.67 22.10
C LEU A 182 -27.58 -37.34 22.41
N SER A 183 -26.95 -37.99 21.42
CA SER A 183 -25.70 -38.75 21.61
C SER A 183 -24.43 -37.89 21.76
N SER A 184 -24.51 -36.60 21.40
CA SER A 184 -23.40 -35.64 21.57
C SER A 184 -23.57 -34.84 22.89
N PRO A 185 -22.52 -34.63 23.71
CA PRO A 185 -22.57 -33.89 24.98
C PRO A 185 -22.96 -32.38 24.89
N GLY A 186 -23.47 -31.92 23.75
CA GLY A 186 -23.40 -30.53 23.29
C GLY A 186 -24.26 -29.50 24.02
N HIS A 187 -25.37 -29.87 24.68
CA HIS A 187 -26.33 -28.88 25.17
C HIS A 187 -27.05 -29.34 26.45
N ARG A 188 -26.34 -29.27 27.57
CA ARG A 188 -26.83 -29.67 28.90
C ARG A 188 -27.00 -28.45 29.80
N TYR A 189 -28.15 -28.36 30.47
CA TYR A 189 -28.52 -27.21 31.27
C TYR A 189 -28.99 -27.64 32.65
N LYS A 190 -28.43 -27.00 33.68
CA LYS A 190 -28.73 -27.31 35.08
C LYS A 190 -29.75 -26.36 35.71
N TYR A 191 -29.80 -25.12 35.24
CA TYR A 191 -30.62 -24.06 35.82
C TYR A 191 -31.62 -23.50 34.80
N GLY A 192 -32.66 -22.86 35.32
CA GLY A 192 -33.68 -22.20 34.53
C GLY A 192 -34.72 -23.13 33.91
N THR A 193 -35.47 -22.56 32.97
CA THR A 193 -36.56 -23.21 32.25
C THR A 193 -36.24 -23.25 30.76
N LEU A 194 -36.11 -24.44 30.18
CA LEU A 194 -35.99 -24.63 28.73
C LEU A 194 -37.35 -24.37 28.10
N ASN A 195 -37.40 -23.61 27.01
CA ASN A 195 -38.62 -23.29 26.27
C ASN A 195 -38.46 -23.68 24.81
N VAL A 196 -39.49 -24.32 24.25
CA VAL A 196 -39.62 -24.57 22.81
C VAL A 196 -40.88 -23.84 22.34
N VAL A 197 -40.70 -22.89 21.43
CA VAL A 197 -41.76 -21.98 20.96
C VAL A 197 -41.99 -22.19 19.47
N TYR A 198 -43.25 -22.31 19.06
CA TYR A 198 -43.66 -22.37 17.66
C TYR A 198 -43.72 -20.99 17.00
N GLY A 199 -43.21 -20.87 15.78
CA GLY A 199 -43.32 -19.66 14.95
C GLY A 199 -42.69 -18.43 15.60
N GLY A 200 -41.48 -18.61 16.15
CA GLY A 200 -40.84 -17.64 17.03
C GLY A 200 -40.61 -16.26 16.41
N ASP A 201 -40.49 -16.16 15.08
CA ASP A 201 -40.30 -14.91 14.34
C ASP A 201 -41.55 -14.41 13.58
N ASN A 202 -42.66 -15.17 13.63
CA ASN A 202 -43.90 -14.94 12.90
C ASN A 202 -43.73 -14.83 11.37
N ASP A 203 -42.74 -15.48 10.78
CA ASP A 203 -42.54 -15.49 9.31
C ASP A 203 -43.55 -16.40 8.55
N GLY A 204 -44.42 -17.07 9.30
CA GLY A 204 -45.44 -17.99 8.79
C GLY A 204 -44.90 -19.40 8.50
N ARG A 205 -43.63 -19.69 8.78
CA ARG A 205 -43.05 -21.02 8.67
C ARG A 205 -43.41 -21.87 9.89
N ALA A 206 -43.45 -23.17 9.64
CA ALA A 206 -43.71 -24.17 10.67
C ALA A 206 -42.39 -24.59 11.32
N ASP A 207 -41.90 -23.78 12.25
CA ASP A 207 -40.63 -24.01 12.92
C ASP A 207 -40.67 -23.79 14.44
N LEU A 208 -39.57 -24.18 15.08
CA LEU A 208 -39.37 -24.26 16.51
C LEU A 208 -38.13 -23.49 16.91
N TYR A 209 -38.31 -22.70 17.96
CA TYR A 209 -37.29 -21.88 18.60
C TYR A 209 -37.04 -22.42 20.00
N THR A 210 -35.81 -22.86 20.25
CA THR A 210 -35.40 -23.33 21.57
C THR A 210 -34.66 -22.20 22.29
N SER A 211 -35.05 -21.93 23.53
CA SER A 211 -34.41 -20.94 24.39
C SER A 211 -34.39 -21.42 25.84
N ILE A 212 -33.60 -20.79 26.69
CA ILE A 212 -33.59 -21.05 28.13
C ILE A 212 -33.72 -19.74 28.91
N SER A 213 -34.70 -19.70 29.82
CA SER A 213 -34.92 -18.56 30.74
C SER A 213 -34.26 -18.85 32.07
N MET A 214 -33.45 -17.92 32.58
CA MET A 214 -32.70 -18.08 33.83
C MET A 214 -32.68 -16.78 34.61
N ARG A 215 -32.45 -16.88 35.93
CA ARG A 215 -32.09 -15.72 36.74
C ARG A 215 -30.78 -15.13 36.25
N LEU A 216 -30.80 -13.84 35.98
CA LEU A 216 -29.67 -13.10 35.43
C LEU A 216 -28.52 -13.00 36.43
N ALA A 217 -28.84 -12.87 37.72
CA ALA A 217 -27.87 -12.55 38.76
C ALA A 217 -26.82 -13.66 38.98
N ASP A 218 -27.22 -14.94 38.93
CA ASP A 218 -26.39 -16.05 39.41
C ASP A 218 -26.49 -17.35 38.58
N GLU A 219 -27.63 -17.66 37.97
CA GLU A 219 -27.77 -18.85 37.12
C GLU A 219 -27.13 -18.64 35.74
N TYR A 220 -27.47 -17.54 35.08
CA TYR A 220 -26.99 -17.22 33.74
C TYR A 220 -25.46 -17.15 33.61
N PRO A 221 -24.71 -16.48 34.52
CA PRO A 221 -23.26 -16.38 34.40
C PRO A 221 -22.53 -17.73 34.48
N LEU A 222 -23.15 -18.76 35.07
CA LEU A 222 -22.53 -20.09 35.19
C LEU A 222 -22.31 -20.78 33.85
N GLY A 223 -23.11 -20.46 32.82
CA GLY A 223 -22.99 -21.05 31.49
C GLY A 223 -22.21 -20.22 30.46
N ILE A 224 -21.65 -19.06 30.85
CA ILE A 224 -20.93 -18.16 29.94
C ILE A 224 -19.51 -18.65 29.64
N ALA A 225 -19.22 -18.98 28.39
CA ALA A 225 -17.96 -19.58 27.95
C ALA A 225 -17.09 -18.65 27.10
N GLU A 226 -16.92 -17.41 27.57
CA GLU A 226 -16.14 -16.38 26.87
C GLU A 226 -14.62 -16.47 27.14
N MET A 227 -14.24 -16.97 28.31
CA MET A 227 -12.83 -17.06 28.74
C MET A 227 -12.49 -18.47 29.22
N SER A 228 -11.22 -18.86 29.11
CA SER A 228 -10.75 -20.13 29.68
C SER A 228 -10.85 -20.11 31.21
N SER A 229 -11.38 -21.16 31.81
CA SER A 229 -11.47 -21.28 33.28
C SER A 229 -10.10 -21.43 33.96
N SER A 230 -9.02 -21.66 33.19
CA SER A 230 -7.65 -21.72 33.72
C SER A 230 -6.99 -20.35 33.93
N TRP A 231 -7.64 -19.27 33.52
CA TRP A 231 -7.09 -17.93 33.66
C TRP A 231 -7.18 -17.41 35.11
N PRO A 232 -6.36 -16.41 35.49
CA PRO A 232 -6.36 -15.88 36.85
C PRO A 232 -7.75 -15.43 37.31
N LYS A 233 -8.06 -15.68 38.59
CA LYS A 233 -9.38 -15.38 39.19
C LYS A 233 -9.84 -13.95 38.93
N ALA A 234 -8.96 -12.95 39.05
CA ALA A 234 -9.32 -11.55 38.82
C ALA A 234 -9.87 -11.31 37.39
N ALA A 235 -9.28 -11.92 36.37
CA ALA A 235 -9.78 -11.82 35.00
C ALA A 235 -11.14 -12.53 34.85
N LEU A 236 -11.32 -13.70 35.48
CA LEU A 236 -12.59 -14.43 35.47
C LEU A 236 -13.71 -13.62 36.13
N VAL A 237 -13.46 -13.03 37.30
CA VAL A 237 -14.45 -12.19 38.00
C VAL A 237 -14.82 -10.96 37.16
N ALA A 238 -13.85 -10.29 36.55
CA ALA A 238 -14.11 -9.17 35.64
C ALA A 238 -15.00 -9.58 34.46
N GLN A 239 -14.73 -10.73 33.84
CA GLN A 239 -15.56 -11.26 32.76
C GLN A 239 -16.98 -11.61 33.22
N VAL A 240 -17.15 -12.19 34.42
CA VAL A 240 -18.48 -12.47 34.98
C VAL A 240 -19.29 -11.18 35.11
N VAL A 241 -18.71 -10.14 35.71
CA VAL A 241 -19.40 -8.85 35.89
C VAL A 241 -19.72 -8.20 34.55
N ALA A 242 -18.78 -8.22 33.58
CA ALA A 242 -19.02 -7.72 32.23
C ALA A 242 -20.16 -8.48 31.52
N SER A 243 -20.13 -9.82 31.55
CA SER A 243 -21.16 -10.67 30.95
C SER A 243 -22.53 -10.47 31.58
N ARG A 244 -22.60 -10.39 32.91
CA ARG A 244 -23.85 -10.09 33.65
C ARG A 244 -24.41 -8.71 33.28
N SER A 245 -23.54 -7.71 33.16
CA SER A 245 -23.92 -6.34 32.79
C SER A 245 -24.45 -6.28 31.34
N TYR A 246 -23.75 -6.90 30.39
CA TYR A 246 -24.22 -7.04 29.01
C TYR A 246 -25.58 -7.74 28.94
N GLY A 247 -25.73 -8.86 29.66
CA GLY A 247 -26.98 -9.58 29.78
C GLY A 247 -28.11 -8.70 30.30
N LEU A 248 -27.83 -7.85 31.31
CA LEU A 248 -28.82 -6.94 31.88
C LEU A 248 -29.21 -5.83 30.91
N GLY A 249 -28.23 -5.24 30.21
CA GLY A 249 -28.50 -4.26 29.15
C GLY A 249 -29.39 -4.83 28.04
N LYS A 250 -29.12 -6.06 27.60
CA LYS A 250 -29.95 -6.79 26.63
C LYS A 250 -31.33 -7.13 27.16
N ALA A 251 -31.44 -7.62 28.41
CA ALA A 251 -32.71 -7.94 29.04
C ALA A 251 -33.59 -6.70 29.31
N ASN A 252 -32.98 -5.52 29.45
CA ASN A 252 -33.71 -4.25 29.55
C ASN A 252 -34.17 -3.72 28.19
N SER A 253 -33.60 -4.22 27.09
CA SER A 253 -34.01 -3.85 25.73
C SER A 253 -35.24 -4.65 25.22
N GLY A 254 -35.68 -5.66 25.98
CA GLY A 254 -36.78 -6.54 25.60
C GLY A 254 -36.36 -7.72 24.71
N LEU A 255 -37.30 -8.65 24.50
CA LEU A 255 -37.09 -9.81 23.63
C LEU A 255 -37.03 -9.37 22.17
N ARG A 256 -36.13 -9.99 21.40
CA ARG A 256 -36.08 -9.81 19.95
C ARG A 256 -37.17 -10.63 19.30
N GLY A 257 -37.90 -10.03 18.37
CA GLY A 257 -38.94 -10.71 17.62
C GLY A 257 -38.42 -11.94 16.86
N ASN A 258 -37.24 -11.85 16.25
CA ASN A 258 -36.69 -12.93 15.40
C ASN A 258 -36.13 -14.15 16.14
N CYS A 259 -36.12 -14.18 17.47
CA CYS A 259 -35.68 -15.35 18.24
C CYS A 259 -36.49 -15.61 19.50
N GLY A 260 -37.41 -14.71 19.87
CA GLY A 260 -38.07 -14.74 21.17
C GLY A 260 -37.08 -14.70 22.34
N CYS A 261 -35.91 -14.09 22.16
CA CYS A 261 -34.78 -14.17 23.09
C CYS A 261 -34.14 -12.79 23.36
N HIS A 262 -33.45 -12.65 24.48
CA HIS A 262 -32.66 -11.44 24.78
C HIS A 262 -31.30 -11.47 24.08
N ILE A 263 -30.67 -12.64 24.04
CA ILE A 263 -29.36 -12.89 23.44
C ILE A 263 -29.30 -14.26 22.77
N TYR A 264 -28.47 -14.40 21.74
CA TYR A 264 -28.06 -15.70 21.21
C TYR A 264 -26.94 -16.32 22.05
N ASN A 265 -26.82 -17.65 22.02
CA ASN A 265 -25.78 -18.42 22.69
C ASN A 265 -24.43 -18.50 21.95
N ASN A 266 -24.20 -17.63 20.96
CA ASN A 266 -23.03 -17.67 20.07
C ASN A 266 -22.41 -16.28 19.91
N ALA A 267 -21.36 -16.19 19.08
CA ALA A 267 -20.57 -14.98 18.86
C ALA A 267 -21.35 -13.75 18.33
N THR A 268 -22.62 -13.90 17.94
CA THR A 268 -23.51 -12.76 17.66
C THR A 268 -23.78 -11.93 18.93
N ASP A 269 -23.82 -12.59 20.09
CA ASP A 269 -23.98 -11.94 21.40
C ASP A 269 -22.94 -12.46 22.38
N GLN A 270 -23.22 -13.57 23.07
CA GLN A 270 -22.30 -14.20 24.01
C GLN A 270 -22.35 -15.71 23.88
N VAL A 271 -21.19 -16.33 23.96
CA VAL A 271 -21.07 -17.78 23.95
C VAL A 271 -21.62 -18.35 25.26
N TYR A 272 -22.75 -19.04 25.16
CA TYR A 272 -23.41 -19.70 26.29
C TYR A 272 -23.52 -21.20 26.02
N VAL A 273 -22.88 -22.02 26.86
CA VAL A 273 -22.80 -23.48 26.69
C VAL A 273 -23.44 -24.25 27.84
N GLY A 274 -24.08 -23.55 28.78
CA GLY A 274 -24.71 -24.15 29.94
C GLY A 274 -23.71 -24.88 30.84
N TYR A 275 -24.09 -26.07 31.32
CA TYR A 275 -23.36 -26.83 32.34
C TYR A 275 -21.92 -27.16 31.94
N SER A 276 -21.62 -27.26 30.64
CA SER A 276 -20.27 -27.55 30.14
C SER A 276 -19.22 -26.51 30.54
N LYS A 277 -19.63 -25.31 30.97
CA LYS A 277 -18.73 -24.27 31.47
C LYS A 277 -18.43 -24.40 32.97
N GLU A 278 -19.29 -25.06 33.73
CA GLU A 278 -19.18 -25.13 35.18
C GLU A 278 -17.93 -25.95 35.58
N SER A 279 -17.01 -25.25 36.23
CA SER A 279 -15.79 -25.79 36.85
C SER A 279 -15.63 -25.09 38.19
N ASP A 280 -14.87 -25.67 39.12
CA ASP A 280 -14.69 -25.11 40.46
C ASP A 280 -14.19 -23.65 40.39
N ALA A 281 -13.18 -23.39 39.55
CA ALA A 281 -12.64 -22.05 39.32
C ALA A 281 -13.68 -21.07 38.74
N TRP A 282 -14.54 -21.52 37.81
CA TRP A 282 -15.57 -20.66 37.24
C TRP A 282 -16.71 -20.38 38.22
N ARG A 283 -17.15 -21.38 38.99
CA ARG A 283 -18.18 -21.20 40.02
C ARG A 283 -17.70 -20.25 41.12
N ASP A 284 -16.45 -20.38 41.53
CA ASP A 284 -15.79 -19.46 42.47
C ASP A 284 -15.68 -18.03 41.91
N ALA A 285 -15.40 -17.87 40.62
CA ALA A 285 -15.43 -16.55 39.98
C ALA A 285 -16.85 -15.94 39.96
N VAL A 286 -17.87 -16.75 39.68
CA VAL A 286 -19.26 -16.30 39.67
C VAL A 286 -19.73 -15.87 41.06
N SER A 287 -19.41 -16.63 42.10
CA SER A 287 -19.74 -16.28 43.50
C SER A 287 -18.94 -15.09 44.03
N SER A 288 -17.71 -14.87 43.52
CA SER A 288 -16.86 -13.74 43.91
C SER A 288 -17.22 -12.44 43.19
N ALA A 289 -18.03 -12.49 42.13
CA ALA A 289 -18.45 -11.33 41.33
C ALA A 289 -19.57 -10.53 42.01
N VAL A 290 -19.28 -10.02 43.21
CA VAL A 290 -20.19 -9.27 44.07
C VAL A 290 -19.71 -7.83 44.28
N ASN A 291 -20.63 -6.94 44.64
CA ASN A 291 -20.31 -5.56 44.98
C ASN A 291 -19.94 -5.44 46.48
N GLY A 292 -19.73 -4.20 46.96
CA GLY A 292 -19.38 -3.94 48.36
C GLY A 292 -20.41 -4.41 49.39
N ALA A 293 -21.66 -4.65 48.98
CA ALA A 293 -22.74 -5.19 49.83
C ALA A 293 -22.87 -6.72 49.75
N GLY A 294 -21.98 -7.40 49.01
CA GLY A 294 -22.03 -8.85 48.83
C GLY A 294 -23.10 -9.33 47.84
N GLN A 295 -23.73 -8.42 47.09
CA GLN A 295 -24.74 -8.75 46.09
C GLN A 295 -24.11 -8.96 44.71
N PRO A 296 -24.66 -9.83 43.83
CA PRO A 296 -24.14 -10.03 42.48
C PRO A 296 -24.00 -8.70 41.73
N ALA A 297 -22.80 -8.38 41.26
CA ALA A 297 -22.49 -7.07 40.73
C ALA A 297 -22.78 -6.92 39.23
N VAL A 298 -23.27 -5.74 38.85
CA VAL A 298 -23.31 -5.24 37.46
C VAL A 298 -22.70 -3.84 37.38
N LEU A 299 -22.32 -3.42 36.18
CA LEU A 299 -21.81 -2.09 35.89
C LEU A 299 -22.94 -1.14 35.51
N THR A 300 -22.90 0.06 36.09
CA THR A 300 -23.86 1.13 35.81
C THR A 300 -23.16 2.43 35.45
N PHE A 301 -23.81 3.25 34.64
CA PHE A 301 -23.40 4.61 34.33
C PHE A 301 -24.61 5.54 34.48
N GLY A 302 -24.48 6.60 35.28
CA GLY A 302 -25.61 7.47 35.61
C GLY A 302 -26.79 6.71 36.24
N GLY A 303 -26.52 5.68 37.05
CA GLY A 303 -27.52 4.84 37.70
C GLY A 303 -28.21 3.81 36.79
N LYS A 304 -27.88 3.74 35.51
CA LYS A 304 -28.44 2.76 34.57
C LYS A 304 -27.43 1.67 34.23
N ALA A 305 -27.87 0.42 34.19
CA ALA A 305 -27.04 -0.70 33.75
C ALA A 305 -26.50 -0.46 32.34
N ILE A 306 -25.20 -0.72 32.13
CA ILE A 306 -24.56 -0.61 30.82
C ILE A 306 -24.64 -1.94 30.06
N THR A 307 -24.66 -1.88 28.73
CA THR A 307 -24.41 -3.06 27.90
C THR A 307 -22.90 -3.26 27.77
N ALA A 308 -22.27 -3.89 28.76
CA ALA A 308 -20.81 -4.02 28.83
C ALA A 308 -20.24 -4.91 27.72
N TYR A 309 -19.89 -4.31 26.57
CA TYR A 309 -19.24 -5.00 25.46
C TYR A 309 -17.85 -5.51 25.86
N PHE A 310 -17.41 -6.59 25.22
CA PHE A 310 -16.06 -7.13 25.38
C PHE A 310 -15.65 -7.88 24.11
N ALA A 311 -14.34 -8.04 23.90
CA ALA A 311 -13.79 -8.77 22.77
C ALA A 311 -12.60 -9.62 23.19
N SER A 312 -12.23 -10.59 22.38
CA SER A 312 -11.09 -11.47 22.68
C SER A 312 -9.79 -10.67 22.85
N SER A 313 -9.43 -9.86 21.86
CA SER A 313 -8.20 -9.07 21.89
C SER A 313 -8.38 -7.75 21.17
N THR A 314 -7.70 -6.70 21.64
CA THR A 314 -7.51 -5.47 20.88
C THR A 314 -6.15 -5.49 20.16
N GLY A 315 -5.86 -4.44 19.38
CA GLY A 315 -4.55 -4.18 18.79
C GLY A 315 -3.69 -3.24 19.63
N GLY A 316 -3.76 -3.32 20.96
CA GLY A 316 -3.05 -2.46 21.91
C GLY A 316 -3.87 -1.31 22.49
N ARG A 317 -5.05 -1.03 21.93
CA ARG A 317 -6.02 -0.05 22.47
C ARG A 317 -7.45 -0.47 22.11
N THR A 318 -8.43 -0.16 22.95
CA THR A 318 -9.84 -0.43 22.65
C THR A 318 -10.42 0.58 21.67
N MET A 319 -11.49 0.21 20.97
CA MET A 319 -12.36 1.11 20.21
C MET A 319 -13.47 1.66 21.09
N SER A 320 -13.90 2.90 20.82
CA SER A 320 -15.16 3.42 21.35
C SER A 320 -16.35 2.79 20.60
N THR A 321 -17.54 2.81 21.21
CA THR A 321 -18.78 2.43 20.50
C THR A 321 -19.08 3.37 19.33
N LEU A 322 -18.63 4.63 19.41
CA LEU A 322 -18.80 5.63 18.36
C LEU A 322 -17.99 5.23 17.12
N ASP A 323 -16.72 4.86 17.31
CA ASP A 323 -15.85 4.44 16.21
C ASP A 323 -16.25 3.08 15.63
N ALA A 324 -16.72 2.17 16.49
CA ALA A 324 -17.10 0.82 16.06
C ALA A 324 -18.46 0.79 15.34
N TRP A 325 -19.44 1.52 15.86
CA TRP A 325 -20.85 1.37 15.50
C TRP A 325 -21.64 2.68 15.37
N GLY A 326 -21.01 3.84 15.56
CA GLY A 326 -21.68 5.14 15.53
C GLY A 326 -22.45 5.50 16.81
N GLY A 327 -22.50 4.61 17.80
CA GLY A 327 -23.20 4.85 19.06
C GLY A 327 -22.34 5.62 20.04
N ASN A 328 -22.71 6.85 20.41
CA ASN A 328 -21.95 7.64 21.38
C ASN A 328 -22.48 7.41 22.80
N VAL A 329 -21.78 6.59 23.59
CA VAL A 329 -22.07 6.42 25.03
C VAL A 329 -20.83 6.74 25.86
N ALA A 330 -21.01 7.54 26.91
CA ALA A 330 -19.92 8.12 27.68
C ALA A 330 -19.00 7.08 28.34
N TRP A 331 -19.54 5.93 28.77
CA TRP A 331 -18.78 4.85 29.42
C TRP A 331 -17.98 3.96 28.47
N SER A 332 -18.13 4.12 27.14
CA SER A 332 -17.41 3.29 26.15
C SER A 332 -16.40 4.12 25.36
N GLN A 333 -15.33 4.52 26.04
CA GLN A 333 -14.21 5.26 25.43
C GLN A 333 -13.05 4.34 25.03
N SER A 334 -12.24 4.79 24.07
CA SER A 334 -10.98 4.14 23.73
C SER A 334 -9.98 4.29 24.86
N VAL A 335 -9.50 3.17 25.41
CA VAL A 335 -8.50 3.11 26.48
C VAL A 335 -7.27 2.35 26.02
N ASP A 336 -6.16 2.57 26.73
CA ASP A 336 -4.92 1.82 26.51
C ASP A 336 -5.14 0.33 26.79
N ASP A 337 -4.52 -0.56 26.02
CA ASP A 337 -4.58 -2.00 26.24
C ASP A 337 -3.31 -2.68 25.78
N ASN A 338 -2.15 -2.12 26.16
CA ASN A 338 -0.84 -2.68 25.82
C ASN A 338 -0.69 -4.14 26.28
N TRP A 339 -1.44 -4.57 27.31
CA TRP A 339 -1.51 -5.95 27.76
C TRP A 339 -2.02 -6.93 26.70
N SER A 340 -2.90 -6.50 25.80
CA SER A 340 -3.33 -7.35 24.68
C SER A 340 -2.21 -7.62 23.67
N LEU A 341 -1.12 -6.85 23.68
CA LEU A 341 0.03 -7.09 22.80
C LEU A 341 1.01 -8.14 23.34
N ASN A 342 0.70 -8.75 24.49
CA ASN A 342 1.53 -9.76 25.13
C ASN A 342 1.75 -10.99 24.24
N ALA A 343 2.96 -11.55 24.26
CA ALA A 343 3.34 -12.78 23.55
C ALA A 343 2.44 -14.00 23.85
N ARG A 344 1.80 -14.08 25.03
CA ARG A 344 0.85 -15.14 25.40
C ARG A 344 -0.49 -15.05 24.65
N ASN A 345 -0.79 -13.92 24.04
CA ASN A 345 -2.01 -13.74 23.28
C ASN A 345 -1.79 -14.11 21.81
N PRO A 346 -2.29 -15.25 21.30
CA PRO A 346 -2.12 -15.65 19.90
C PRO A 346 -2.82 -14.71 18.89
N ASN A 347 -3.52 -13.70 19.37
CA ASN A 347 -4.18 -12.67 18.55
C ASN A 347 -3.54 -11.30 18.73
N ALA A 348 -2.47 -11.15 19.49
CA ALA A 348 -1.73 -9.89 19.48
C ALA A 348 -1.26 -9.55 18.06
N ARG A 349 -1.05 -10.58 17.22
CA ARG A 349 -0.69 -10.47 15.81
C ARG A 349 -1.24 -11.64 15.02
N TRP A 350 -1.60 -11.44 13.76
CA TRP A 350 -2.01 -12.49 12.84
C TRP A 350 -1.72 -12.11 11.38
N GLY A 351 -1.64 -13.14 10.53
CA GLY A 351 -1.54 -13.01 9.08
C GLY A 351 -2.57 -13.90 8.38
N VAL A 352 -3.19 -13.40 7.32
CA VAL A 352 -4.15 -14.15 6.48
C VAL A 352 -3.64 -14.17 5.05
N ARG A 353 -3.34 -15.38 4.53
CA ARG A 353 -2.95 -15.61 3.14
C ARG A 353 -4.19 -15.60 2.23
N MET A 354 -4.11 -14.94 1.09
CA MET A 354 -5.18 -14.85 0.09
C MET A 354 -4.60 -14.82 -1.32
N SER A 355 -5.08 -15.69 -2.20
CA SER A 355 -4.70 -15.62 -3.62
C SER A 355 -5.12 -14.29 -4.23
N GLN A 356 -4.44 -13.89 -5.30
CA GLN A 356 -4.80 -12.67 -6.00
C GLN A 356 -6.24 -12.68 -6.53
N SER A 357 -6.68 -13.82 -7.07
CA SER A 357 -8.06 -13.97 -7.56
C SER A 357 -9.09 -13.82 -6.45
N ALA A 358 -8.84 -14.36 -5.25
CA ALA A 358 -9.72 -14.20 -4.10
C ALA A 358 -9.76 -12.74 -3.62
N MET A 359 -8.60 -12.07 -3.58
CA MET A 359 -8.48 -10.66 -3.20
C MET A 359 -9.23 -9.76 -4.18
N ALA A 360 -9.00 -9.93 -5.48
CA ALA A 360 -9.65 -9.17 -6.54
C ALA A 360 -11.17 -9.37 -6.53
N ALA A 361 -11.64 -10.61 -6.41
CA ALA A 361 -13.07 -10.93 -6.31
C ALA A 361 -13.72 -10.29 -5.08
N ALA A 362 -13.06 -10.34 -3.91
CA ALA A 362 -13.57 -9.72 -2.69
C ALA A 362 -13.66 -8.18 -2.79
N LEU A 363 -12.72 -7.56 -3.52
CA LEU A 363 -12.68 -6.10 -3.73
C LEU A 363 -13.54 -5.63 -4.91
N GLY A 364 -13.94 -6.53 -5.81
CA GLY A 364 -14.64 -6.17 -7.05
C GLY A 364 -13.71 -5.48 -8.06
N LEU A 365 -12.42 -5.84 -8.06
CA LEU A 365 -11.40 -5.31 -8.96
C LEU A 365 -10.97 -6.37 -9.98
N SER A 366 -10.42 -5.93 -11.12
CA SER A 366 -9.88 -6.83 -12.16
C SER A 366 -8.64 -7.58 -11.66
N ASN A 367 -7.81 -6.88 -10.90
CA ASN A 367 -6.72 -7.37 -10.08
C ASN A 367 -6.51 -6.39 -8.93
N VAL A 368 -5.66 -6.73 -7.98
CA VAL A 368 -5.24 -5.84 -6.90
C VAL A 368 -3.75 -5.60 -7.00
N GLN A 369 -3.37 -4.34 -7.13
CA GLN A 369 -1.98 -3.89 -7.21
C GLN A 369 -1.50 -3.31 -5.88
N SER A 370 -2.38 -2.61 -5.16
CA SER A 370 -2.07 -2.01 -3.86
C SER A 370 -3.29 -2.02 -2.95
N ILE A 371 -3.04 -2.07 -1.63
CA ILE A 371 -4.04 -1.89 -0.58
C ILE A 371 -3.40 -1.01 0.50
N ASP A 372 -3.92 0.20 0.66
CA ASP A 372 -3.40 1.19 1.59
C ASP A 372 -4.43 1.43 2.72
N VAL A 373 -3.99 1.37 3.98
CA VAL A 373 -4.78 1.90 5.10
C VAL A 373 -4.55 3.41 5.16
N VAL A 374 -5.50 4.18 4.62
CA VAL A 374 -5.35 5.64 4.47
C VAL A 374 -5.84 6.43 5.68
N GLU A 375 -6.72 5.84 6.52
CA GLU A 375 -7.16 6.44 7.78
C GLU A 375 -7.28 5.39 8.88
N ARG A 376 -7.01 5.81 10.13
CA ARG A 376 -7.17 5.01 11.34
C ARG A 376 -8.01 5.74 12.37
N TYR A 377 -8.71 4.99 13.21
CA TYR A 377 -9.28 5.50 14.46
C TYR A 377 -8.18 5.71 15.50
N ASN A 378 -8.50 6.42 16.58
CA ASN A 378 -7.59 6.62 17.71
C ASN A 378 -7.14 5.30 18.37
N SER A 379 -7.94 4.24 18.24
CA SER A 379 -7.58 2.89 18.68
C SER A 379 -6.47 2.23 17.84
N GLY A 380 -6.13 2.79 16.68
CA GLY A 380 -5.26 2.18 15.68
C GLY A 380 -6.00 1.26 14.70
N ALA A 381 -7.29 0.96 14.92
CA ALA A 381 -8.09 0.20 13.97
C ALA A 381 -8.22 0.94 12.63
N ALA A 382 -8.19 0.19 11.53
CA ALA A 382 -8.34 0.74 10.20
C ALA A 382 -9.75 1.35 10.06
N LYS A 383 -9.80 2.62 9.66
CA LYS A 383 -11.04 3.35 9.40
C LYS A 383 -11.38 3.28 7.93
N THR A 384 -10.42 3.66 7.07
CA THR A 384 -10.57 3.71 5.62
C THR A 384 -9.39 3.03 4.96
N LEU A 385 -9.68 2.17 3.98
CA LEU A 385 -8.69 1.55 3.10
C LEU A 385 -9.00 1.87 1.64
N VAL A 386 -7.95 2.00 0.84
CA VAL A 386 -8.06 2.16 -0.62
C VAL A 386 -7.30 1.02 -1.28
N ALA A 387 -7.97 0.29 -2.16
CA ALA A 387 -7.33 -0.70 -3.02
C ALA A 387 -7.39 -0.26 -4.48
N LYS A 388 -6.30 -0.50 -5.23
CA LYS A 388 -6.18 -0.11 -6.64
C LYS A 388 -5.83 -1.30 -7.50
N ASP A 389 -6.31 -1.31 -8.74
CA ASP A 389 -5.92 -2.26 -9.77
C ASP A 389 -4.87 -1.67 -10.72
N SER A 390 -4.27 -2.52 -11.55
CA SER A 390 -3.23 -2.10 -12.50
C SER A 390 -3.72 -1.24 -13.66
N SER A 391 -5.04 -1.13 -13.86
CA SER A 391 -5.65 -0.31 -14.90
C SER A 391 -6.09 1.07 -14.41
N GLY A 392 -5.83 1.41 -13.14
CA GLY A 392 -6.22 2.67 -12.51
C GLY A 392 -7.60 2.65 -11.87
N GLY A 393 -8.29 1.50 -11.86
CA GLY A 393 -9.49 1.28 -11.06
C GLY A 393 -9.16 1.31 -9.57
N SER A 394 -10.10 1.78 -8.75
CA SER A 394 -9.94 1.82 -7.30
C SER A 394 -11.23 1.60 -6.55
N VAL A 395 -11.12 1.07 -5.34
CA VAL A 395 -12.23 0.92 -4.40
C VAL A 395 -11.81 1.47 -3.03
N THR A 396 -12.70 2.25 -2.42
CA THR A 396 -12.54 2.75 -1.05
C THR A 396 -13.50 1.99 -0.14
N LEU A 397 -12.99 1.46 0.96
CA LEU A 397 -13.74 0.62 1.90
C LEU A 397 -13.53 1.10 3.33
N SER A 398 -14.57 0.96 4.16
CA SER A 398 -14.37 1.01 5.59
C SER A 398 -13.54 -0.19 6.06
N GLY A 399 -12.81 -0.05 7.17
CA GLY A 399 -12.08 -1.17 7.78
C GLY A 399 -12.99 -2.35 8.13
N ARG A 400 -14.24 -2.08 8.50
CA ARG A 400 -15.25 -3.12 8.77
C ARG A 400 -15.66 -3.86 7.52
N THR A 401 -15.91 -3.14 6.43
CA THR A 401 -16.24 -3.76 5.14
C THR A 401 -15.08 -4.61 4.64
N PHE A 402 -13.84 -4.12 4.79
CA PHE A 402 -12.64 -4.87 4.45
C PHE A 402 -12.49 -6.13 5.31
N GLN A 403 -12.61 -6.01 6.65
CA GLN A 403 -12.57 -7.13 7.58
C GLN A 403 -13.61 -8.23 7.24
N ALA A 404 -14.84 -7.83 6.92
CA ALA A 404 -15.91 -8.77 6.57
C ALA A 404 -15.64 -9.49 5.24
N ARG A 405 -15.24 -8.74 4.20
CA ARG A 405 -14.96 -9.30 2.86
C ARG A 405 -13.75 -10.24 2.87
N MET A 406 -12.74 -9.91 3.66
CA MET A 406 -11.51 -10.69 3.80
C MET A 406 -11.55 -11.74 4.93
N LYS A 407 -12.68 -11.82 5.66
CA LYS A 407 -12.88 -12.75 6.79
C LYS A 407 -11.78 -12.64 7.86
N LEU A 408 -11.34 -11.41 8.14
CA LEU A 408 -10.26 -11.15 9.12
C LEU A 408 -10.79 -11.22 10.55
N LYS A 409 -9.89 -11.46 11.51
CA LYS A 409 -10.24 -11.53 12.94
C LYS A 409 -10.71 -10.20 13.52
N SER A 410 -10.24 -9.06 12.98
CA SER A 410 -10.54 -7.73 13.50
C SER A 410 -10.32 -6.64 12.43
N THR A 411 -10.67 -5.40 12.78
CA THR A 411 -10.37 -4.19 11.99
C THR A 411 -8.99 -3.58 12.29
N TYR A 412 -8.21 -4.14 13.22
CA TYR A 412 -6.83 -3.70 13.50
C TYR A 412 -5.86 -4.22 12.43
N VAL A 413 -6.12 -3.84 11.18
CA VAL A 413 -5.32 -4.16 10.00
C VAL A 413 -4.10 -3.25 9.98
N VAL A 414 -2.91 -3.85 9.98
CA VAL A 414 -1.65 -3.12 9.85
C VAL A 414 -1.39 -2.82 8.37
N GLY A 415 -1.58 -3.80 7.49
CA GLY A 415 -1.43 -3.64 6.04
C GLY A 415 -1.63 -4.95 5.28
N ALA A 416 -1.45 -4.92 3.96
CA ALA A 416 -1.41 -6.11 3.11
C ALA A 416 -0.14 -6.10 2.26
N VAL A 417 0.53 -7.24 2.16
CA VAL A 417 1.83 -7.38 1.48
C VAL A 417 1.82 -8.59 0.55
N ASP A 418 2.66 -8.57 -0.48
CA ASP A 418 2.87 -9.70 -1.39
C ASP A 418 3.48 -10.91 -0.64
N ILE A 419 2.99 -12.12 -0.86
CA ILE A 419 3.51 -13.33 -0.19
C ILE A 419 4.97 -13.62 -0.53
N ALA A 420 5.40 -13.26 -1.76
CA ALA A 420 6.79 -13.42 -2.18
C ALA A 420 7.73 -12.52 -1.38
N LEU A 421 7.21 -11.53 -0.64
CA LEU A 421 7.95 -10.74 0.34
C LEU A 421 7.95 -11.42 1.72
N ALA A 422 6.87 -12.09 2.11
CA ALA A 422 6.73 -12.73 3.42
C ALA A 422 7.51 -14.05 3.54
N ASP A 423 7.53 -14.89 2.49
CA ASP A 423 8.29 -16.15 2.53
C ASP A 423 9.81 -15.89 2.61
N THR A 424 10.29 -14.80 2.03
CA THR A 424 11.72 -14.43 2.13
C THR A 424 12.11 -13.69 3.39
N LEU A 425 11.12 -13.16 4.12
CA LEU A 425 11.32 -12.65 5.49
C LEU A 425 11.21 -13.77 6.53
N GLY A 426 11.31 -15.04 6.11
CA GLY A 426 11.33 -16.22 6.97
C GLY A 426 9.98 -16.92 7.14
N GLY A 427 9.05 -16.74 6.20
CA GLY A 427 7.68 -17.29 6.27
C GLY A 427 6.69 -16.34 6.95
N ILE A 428 5.46 -16.81 7.23
CA ILE A 428 4.54 -16.06 8.09
C ILE A 428 5.28 -15.78 9.41
N PRO A 429 5.51 -14.52 9.80
CA PRO A 429 6.29 -14.25 10.99
C PRO A 429 5.65 -14.96 12.18
N THR A 430 6.46 -15.62 13.01
CA THR A 430 6.03 -15.97 14.36
C THR A 430 5.66 -14.68 15.10
N GLN A 431 4.93 -14.79 16.21
CA GLN A 431 4.53 -13.65 17.05
C GLN A 431 5.67 -12.61 17.27
N SER A 432 6.92 -13.07 17.37
CA SER A 432 8.13 -12.26 17.58
C SER A 432 8.71 -11.59 16.31
N GLY A 433 8.41 -12.08 15.10
CA GLY A 433 9.01 -11.56 13.86
C GLY A 433 8.29 -10.35 13.25
N PHE A 434 7.08 -10.04 13.71
CA PHE A 434 6.28 -8.94 13.17
C PHE A 434 6.80 -7.54 13.54
N ASP A 435 7.49 -7.37 14.68
CA ASP A 435 8.08 -6.08 15.06
C ASP A 435 9.23 -5.71 14.15
N GLU A 436 10.08 -6.69 13.86
CA GLU A 436 11.21 -6.54 12.95
C GLU A 436 10.74 -6.34 11.50
N PHE A 437 9.66 -7.02 11.09
CA PHE A 437 9.01 -6.80 9.79
C PHE A 437 8.46 -5.37 9.64
N ALA A 438 7.66 -4.91 10.62
CA ALA A 438 7.04 -3.59 10.58
C ALA A 438 8.08 -2.46 10.66
N TYR A 439 9.10 -2.63 11.51
CA TYR A 439 10.23 -1.71 11.62
C TYR A 439 11.02 -1.62 10.31
N ARG A 440 11.37 -2.76 9.71
CA ARG A 440 12.10 -2.79 8.43
C ARG A 440 11.28 -2.23 7.27
N ALA A 441 9.98 -2.50 7.22
CA ALA A 441 9.09 -1.93 6.19
C ALA A 441 8.96 -0.41 6.33
N GLN A 442 8.83 0.12 7.55
CA GLN A 442 8.83 1.57 7.80
C GLN A 442 10.17 2.21 7.48
N GLN A 443 11.29 1.58 7.84
CA GLN A 443 12.62 2.06 7.53
C GLN A 443 12.85 2.13 6.01
N ALA A 444 12.49 1.07 5.28
CA ALA A 444 12.60 1.06 3.82
C ALA A 444 11.72 2.11 3.13
N ALA A 445 10.50 2.34 3.63
CA ALA A 445 9.62 3.39 3.12
C ALA A 445 10.20 4.80 3.39
N ALA A 446 10.79 5.02 4.56
CA ALA A 446 11.47 6.26 4.90
C ALA A 446 12.71 6.51 4.03
N ASP A 447 13.51 5.46 3.78
CA ASP A 447 14.71 5.55 2.94
C ASP A 447 14.37 5.83 1.47
N ILE A 448 13.30 5.21 0.94
CA ILE A 448 12.77 5.50 -0.40
C ILE A 448 12.26 6.95 -0.48
N ALA A 449 11.51 7.42 0.53
CA ALA A 449 11.01 8.78 0.59
C ALA A 449 12.15 9.80 0.68
N ALA A 450 13.23 9.50 1.40
CA ALA A 450 14.41 10.37 1.52
C ALA A 450 15.25 10.45 0.23
N LEU A 451 15.32 9.36 -0.54
CA LEU A 451 16.07 9.29 -1.79
C LEU A 451 15.31 9.87 -3.00
N THR A 452 13.98 9.95 -2.92
CA THR A 452 13.14 10.41 -4.04
C THR A 452 13.41 11.87 -4.45
N PRO A 453 13.53 12.85 -3.52
CA PRO A 453 13.91 14.22 -3.87
C PRO A 453 15.33 14.33 -4.45
N GLN A 454 16.27 13.53 -3.93
CA GLN A 454 17.66 13.53 -4.40
C GLN A 454 17.76 12.98 -5.84
N TYR A 455 17.01 11.93 -6.15
CA TYR A 455 16.92 11.37 -7.50
C TYR A 455 16.25 12.36 -8.48
N LYS A 456 15.17 13.02 -8.06
CA LYS A 456 14.49 14.02 -8.90
C LYS A 456 15.41 15.21 -9.22
N ALA A 457 16.11 15.74 -8.21
CA ALA A 457 17.09 16.81 -8.39
C ALA A 457 18.29 16.39 -9.25
N ALA A 458 18.76 15.15 -9.11
CA ALA A 458 19.84 14.60 -9.94
C ALA A 458 19.41 14.42 -11.40
N SER A 459 18.17 13.97 -11.65
CA SER A 459 17.59 13.85 -12.99
C SER A 459 17.44 15.21 -13.67
N GLU A 460 16.88 16.21 -12.97
CA GLU A 460 16.74 17.58 -13.48
C GLU A 460 18.11 18.21 -13.81
N LYS A 461 19.12 17.96 -12.98
CA LYS A 461 20.49 18.43 -13.22
C LYS A 461 21.16 17.71 -14.40
N ALA A 462 20.85 16.43 -14.62
CA ALA A 462 21.32 15.66 -15.77
C ALA A 462 20.68 16.14 -17.09
N ASP A 463 19.38 16.45 -17.08
CA ASP A 463 18.68 17.00 -18.24
C ASP A 463 19.22 18.39 -18.62
N GLN A 464 19.51 19.24 -17.63
CA GLN A 464 20.16 20.54 -17.84
C GLN A 464 21.58 20.40 -18.41
N ALA A 465 22.37 19.45 -17.90
CA ALA A 465 23.72 19.18 -18.39
C ALA A 465 23.71 18.61 -19.82
N ALA A 466 22.77 17.74 -20.15
CA ALA A 466 22.59 17.20 -21.50
C ALA A 466 22.17 18.28 -22.51
N ALA A 467 21.30 19.20 -22.11
CA ALA A 467 20.93 20.36 -22.93
C ALA A 467 22.12 21.30 -23.18
N GLN A 468 22.90 21.61 -22.14
CA GLN A 468 24.12 22.43 -22.26
C GLN A 468 25.20 21.76 -23.12
N ALA A 469 25.38 20.43 -23.01
CA ALA A 469 26.32 19.67 -23.83
C ALA A 469 25.89 19.63 -25.30
N SER A 470 24.60 19.48 -25.59
CA SER A 470 24.04 19.55 -26.94
C SER A 470 24.27 20.92 -27.57
N GLU A 471 24.01 22.00 -26.84
CA GLU A 471 24.25 23.37 -27.32
C GLU A 471 25.75 23.66 -27.52
N SER A 472 26.60 23.22 -26.60
CA SER A 472 28.05 23.36 -26.71
C SER A 472 28.62 22.57 -27.88
N ARG A 473 28.11 21.37 -28.16
CA ARG A 473 28.46 20.57 -29.34
C ARG A 473 28.03 21.25 -30.65
N LYS A 474 26.86 21.89 -30.66
CA LYS A 474 26.38 22.68 -31.81
C LYS A 474 27.30 23.88 -32.06
N LYS A 475 27.70 24.61 -31.00
CA LYS A 475 28.68 25.71 -31.10
C LYS A 475 30.03 25.22 -31.60
N TYR A 476 30.52 24.09 -31.08
CA TYR A 476 31.76 23.45 -31.54
C TYR A 476 31.72 23.08 -33.03
N LEU A 477 30.68 22.40 -33.49
CA LEU A 477 30.55 22.01 -34.90
C LEU A 477 30.48 23.22 -35.83
N ASN A 478 29.83 24.30 -35.39
CA ASN A 478 29.77 25.54 -36.16
C ASN A 478 31.15 26.19 -36.27
N ILE A 479 31.85 26.37 -35.14
CA ILE A 479 33.21 26.93 -35.10
C ILE A 479 34.19 26.07 -35.89
N LYS A 480 34.10 24.73 -35.80
CA LYS A 480 34.93 23.81 -36.58
C LYS A 480 34.70 23.99 -38.07
N THR A 481 33.46 24.15 -38.50
CA THR A 481 33.11 24.41 -39.90
C THR A 481 33.66 25.75 -40.38
N GLU A 482 33.59 26.79 -39.54
CA GLU A 482 34.19 28.10 -39.85
C GLU A 482 35.72 28.05 -39.92
N ILE A 483 36.37 27.28 -39.04
CA ILE A 483 37.81 27.03 -39.11
C ILE A 483 38.18 26.30 -40.40
N GLU A 484 37.47 25.23 -40.76
CA GLU A 484 37.73 24.49 -41.99
C GLU A 484 37.56 25.40 -43.23
N LYS A 485 36.56 26.29 -43.21
CA LYS A 485 36.38 27.30 -44.27
C LYS A 485 37.53 28.31 -44.31
N ALA A 486 37.91 28.85 -43.15
CA ALA A 486 39.00 29.82 -43.01
C ALA A 486 40.36 29.22 -43.41
N GLN A 487 40.62 27.95 -43.09
CA GLN A 487 41.83 27.23 -43.52
C GLN A 487 41.87 27.03 -45.03
N ASN A 488 40.74 26.74 -45.66
CA ASN A 488 40.64 26.62 -47.12
C ASN A 488 40.84 27.99 -47.80
N GLU A 489 40.20 29.04 -47.30
CA GLU A 489 40.38 30.42 -47.78
C GLU A 489 41.84 30.87 -47.62
N LEU A 490 42.48 30.54 -46.50
CA LEU A 490 43.91 30.83 -46.27
C LEU A 490 44.82 30.07 -47.24
N ALA A 491 44.52 28.81 -47.52
CA ALA A 491 45.29 28.01 -48.48
C ALA A 491 45.19 28.58 -49.91
N GLU A 492 44.01 29.05 -50.32
CA GLU A 492 43.86 29.76 -51.60
C GLU A 492 44.59 31.10 -51.61
N LEU A 493 44.53 31.86 -50.52
CA LEU A 493 45.21 33.16 -50.42
C LEU A 493 46.73 33.00 -50.48
N ILE A 494 47.30 31.98 -49.80
CA ILE A 494 48.73 31.68 -49.87
C ILE A 494 49.14 31.36 -51.31
N LYS A 495 48.33 30.59 -52.02
CA LYS A 495 48.58 30.26 -53.43
C LYS A 495 48.53 31.50 -54.34
N ASP A 496 47.60 32.42 -54.08
CA ASP A 496 47.51 33.70 -54.81
C ASP A 496 48.72 34.60 -54.52
N ILE A 497 49.19 34.66 -53.26
CA ILE A 497 50.39 35.40 -52.88
C ILE A 497 51.64 34.82 -53.58
N GLU A 498 51.82 33.50 -53.55
CA GLU A 498 52.96 32.85 -54.21
C GLU A 498 52.97 33.11 -55.73
N LEU A 499 51.79 33.11 -56.35
CA LEU A 499 51.62 33.44 -57.76
C LEU A 499 51.99 34.90 -58.03
N ARG A 500 51.44 35.85 -57.27
CA ARG A 500 51.73 37.28 -57.45
C ARG A 500 53.18 37.63 -57.15
N GLU A 501 53.81 36.95 -56.19
CA GLU A 501 55.25 37.11 -55.96
C GLU A 501 56.08 36.62 -57.16
N ALA A 502 55.68 35.51 -57.78
CA ALA A 502 56.33 35.03 -58.99
C ALA A 502 56.14 36.01 -60.16
N GLU A 503 54.93 36.56 -60.32
CA GLU A 503 54.61 37.59 -61.32
C GLU A 503 55.39 38.88 -61.08
N ALA A 504 55.49 39.35 -59.83
CA ALA A 504 56.26 40.52 -59.46
C ALA A 504 57.76 40.33 -59.69
N ARG A 505 58.32 39.17 -59.33
CA ARG A 505 59.73 38.83 -59.63
C ARG A 505 59.98 38.79 -61.13
N ASN A 506 59.05 38.22 -61.91
CA ASN A 506 59.15 38.20 -63.37
C ASN A 506 59.05 39.61 -63.97
N ALA A 507 58.11 40.44 -63.49
CA ALA A 507 57.97 41.83 -63.90
C ALA A 507 59.21 42.65 -63.55
N GLN A 508 59.79 42.45 -62.36
CA GLN A 508 61.03 43.08 -61.94
C GLN A 508 62.21 42.65 -62.81
N SER A 509 62.29 41.36 -63.18
CA SER A 509 63.28 40.86 -64.14
C SER A 509 63.09 41.50 -65.51
N GLN A 510 61.86 41.54 -66.03
CA GLN A 510 61.54 42.18 -67.31
C GLN A 510 61.85 43.67 -67.31
N VAL A 511 61.58 44.39 -66.22
CA VAL A 511 61.95 45.80 -66.06
C VAL A 511 63.48 45.94 -66.02
N THR A 512 64.18 45.07 -65.30
CA THR A 512 65.65 45.09 -65.22
C THR A 512 66.27 44.80 -66.59
N ASP A 513 65.77 43.80 -67.30
CA ASP A 513 66.20 43.44 -68.66
C ASP A 513 65.82 44.52 -69.66
N SER A 514 64.64 45.14 -69.53
CA SER A 514 64.24 46.29 -70.36
C SER A 514 65.13 47.49 -70.09
N ILE A 515 65.45 47.81 -68.83
CA ILE A 515 66.44 48.86 -68.47
C ILE A 515 67.78 48.53 -69.10
N ARG A 516 68.24 47.28 -69.02
CA ARG A 516 69.53 46.86 -69.57
C ARG A 516 69.58 46.93 -71.09
N ILE A 517 68.52 46.48 -71.77
CA ILE A 517 68.34 46.57 -73.21
C ILE A 517 68.21 48.03 -73.65
N LEU A 518 67.43 48.85 -72.95
CA LEU A 518 67.23 50.28 -73.24
C LEU A 518 68.50 51.10 -73.01
N TYR A 519 69.27 50.80 -71.96
CA TYR A 519 70.56 51.44 -71.72
C TYR A 519 71.58 51.06 -72.81
N MET A 520 71.55 49.80 -73.27
CA MET A 520 72.41 49.35 -74.36
C MET A 520 71.97 49.86 -75.74
N GLN A 521 70.69 49.77 -76.11
CA GLN A 521 70.15 50.25 -77.39
C GLN A 521 70.14 51.77 -77.47
N GLY A 522 69.71 52.46 -76.41
CA GLY A 522 69.76 53.93 -76.33
C GLY A 522 71.20 54.46 -76.36
N SER A 523 72.16 53.79 -75.71
CA SER A 523 73.57 54.20 -75.84
C SER A 523 74.13 53.97 -77.25
N LEU A 524 73.67 52.95 -77.98
CA LEU A 524 74.27 52.51 -79.24
C LEU A 524 73.63 53.19 -80.47
N ASP A 525 72.30 53.27 -80.51
CA ASP A 525 71.56 53.86 -81.63
C ASP A 525 71.59 55.40 -81.57
N THR A 526 71.54 55.98 -80.37
CA THR A 526 71.51 57.45 -80.20
C THR A 526 72.85 58.11 -80.53
N LEU A 527 73.98 57.46 -80.27
CA LEU A 527 75.28 57.97 -80.74
C LEU A 527 75.40 57.87 -82.26
N THR A 528 74.93 56.78 -82.85
CA THR A 528 75.18 56.46 -84.27
C THR A 528 74.32 57.29 -85.22
N VAL A 529 73.05 57.55 -84.90
CA VAL A 529 72.13 58.33 -85.75
C VAL A 529 72.39 59.84 -85.61
N LEU A 530 72.68 60.32 -84.40
CA LEU A 530 72.90 61.73 -84.12
C LEU A 530 74.25 62.24 -84.65
N LEU A 531 75.27 61.37 -84.72
CA LEU A 531 76.57 61.68 -85.34
C LEU A 531 76.52 61.73 -86.89
N ASN A 532 75.50 61.15 -87.53
CA ASN A 532 75.42 61.01 -89.00
C ASN A 532 74.35 61.88 -89.68
N SER A 533 73.60 62.72 -88.95
CA SER A 533 72.59 63.59 -89.54
C SER A 533 73.24 64.74 -90.33
N ALA A 534 72.97 64.82 -91.63
CA ALA A 534 73.62 65.78 -92.53
C ALA A 534 72.97 67.17 -92.53
N SER A 535 71.76 67.32 -92.00
CA SER A 535 71.03 68.59 -91.98
C SER A 535 70.50 68.98 -90.59
N PRO A 536 70.50 70.28 -90.24
CA PRO A 536 69.96 70.76 -88.96
C PRO A 536 68.48 70.40 -88.73
N THR A 537 67.69 70.27 -89.80
CA THR A 537 66.27 69.95 -89.73
C THR A 537 66.03 68.47 -89.37
N GLU A 538 66.76 67.55 -90.01
CA GLU A 538 66.71 66.11 -89.66
C GLU A 538 67.26 65.85 -88.25
N PHE A 539 68.28 66.59 -87.84
CA PHE A 539 68.79 66.53 -86.46
C PHE A 539 67.70 66.91 -85.44
N THR A 540 66.89 67.91 -85.77
CA THR A 540 65.81 68.39 -84.90
C THR A 540 64.61 67.43 -84.86
N GLU A 541 64.18 66.86 -85.99
CA GLU A 541 63.13 65.83 -86.00
C GLU A 541 63.57 64.54 -85.29
N ASN A 542 64.83 64.14 -85.44
CA ASN A 542 65.37 62.98 -84.72
C ASN A 542 65.44 63.23 -83.21
N LEU A 543 65.74 64.46 -82.77
CA LEU A 543 65.65 64.86 -81.36
C LEU A 543 64.21 64.78 -80.82
N VAL A 544 63.21 65.17 -81.62
CA VAL A 544 61.78 65.09 -81.24
C VAL A 544 61.30 63.64 -81.15
N ASN A 545 61.69 62.77 -82.09
CA ASN A 545 61.35 61.35 -82.03
C ASN A 545 62.03 60.65 -80.84
N LEU A 546 63.26 61.05 -80.50
CA LEU A 546 63.95 60.61 -79.29
C LEU A 546 63.23 61.07 -78.02
N SER A 547 62.73 62.31 -77.98
CA SER A 547 61.97 62.80 -76.83
C SER A 547 60.64 62.06 -76.68
N LEU A 548 59.93 61.79 -77.79
CA LEU A 548 58.69 61.02 -77.79
C LEU A 548 58.90 59.55 -77.39
N PHE A 549 60.00 58.94 -77.84
CA PHE A 549 60.39 57.59 -77.42
C PHE A 549 60.71 57.56 -75.92
N ALA A 550 61.53 58.50 -75.42
CA ALA A 550 61.85 58.64 -74.01
C ALA A 550 60.59 58.86 -73.14
N GLU A 551 59.63 59.67 -73.60
CA GLU A 551 58.34 59.86 -72.94
C GLU A 551 57.45 58.60 -72.97
N SER A 552 57.52 57.78 -74.02
CA SER A 552 56.82 56.49 -74.06
C SER A 552 57.40 55.50 -73.05
N GLN A 553 58.73 55.46 -72.92
CA GLN A 553 59.45 54.58 -71.99
C GLN A 553 59.25 55.03 -70.53
N ASP A 554 59.27 56.34 -70.27
CA ASP A 554 58.92 56.91 -68.96
C ASP A 554 57.49 56.55 -68.55
N ARG A 555 56.53 56.59 -69.49
CA ARG A 555 55.15 56.14 -69.23
C ARG A 555 55.03 54.65 -68.92
N ILE A 556 55.74 53.79 -69.66
CA ILE A 556 55.76 52.34 -69.40
C ILE A 556 56.39 52.08 -68.03
N MET A 557 57.53 52.70 -67.73
CA MET A 557 58.22 52.55 -66.45
C MET A 557 57.39 53.04 -65.27
N LYS A 558 56.72 54.19 -65.39
CA LYS A 558 55.79 54.69 -64.37
C LYS A 558 54.63 53.74 -64.12
N LYS A 559 54.02 53.18 -65.18
CA LYS A 559 52.95 52.18 -65.05
C LYS A 559 53.43 50.87 -64.42
N SER A 560 54.64 50.42 -64.76
CA SER A 560 55.24 49.22 -64.16
C SER A 560 55.58 49.44 -62.67
N ILE A 561 56.07 50.62 -62.30
CA ILE A 561 56.31 50.99 -60.89
C ILE A 561 54.99 51.10 -60.12
N GLU A 562 53.93 51.66 -60.72
CA GLU A 562 52.59 51.69 -60.12
C GLU A 562 52.03 50.28 -59.93
N LEU A 563 52.23 49.37 -60.89
CA LEU A 563 51.80 47.97 -60.77
C LEU A 563 52.56 47.24 -59.65
N ILE A 564 53.88 47.45 -59.54
CA ILE A 564 54.68 46.87 -58.44
C ILE A 564 54.17 47.37 -57.09
N LYS A 565 53.94 48.68 -56.93
CA LYS A 565 53.39 49.27 -55.70
C LYS A 565 51.99 48.71 -55.37
N LEU A 566 51.14 48.55 -56.38
CA LEU A 566 49.82 47.97 -56.21
C LEU A 566 49.90 46.51 -55.74
N LEU A 567 50.80 45.71 -56.32
CA LEU A 567 51.03 44.32 -55.92
C LEU A 567 51.64 44.20 -54.52
N GLU A 568 52.56 45.09 -54.14
CA GLU A 568 53.12 45.18 -52.79
C GLU A 568 52.05 45.56 -51.76
N THR A 569 51.19 46.53 -52.09
CA THR A 569 50.06 46.92 -51.22
C THR A 569 49.08 45.77 -51.04
N GLN A 570 48.72 45.07 -52.13
CA GLN A 570 47.84 43.90 -52.06
C GLN A 570 48.46 42.74 -51.26
N LYS A 571 49.79 42.58 -51.31
CA LYS A 571 50.51 41.60 -50.50
C LYS A 571 50.48 41.95 -49.01
N GLU A 572 50.65 43.22 -48.66
CA GLU A 572 50.56 43.69 -47.27
C GLU A 572 49.15 43.49 -46.70
N GLU A 573 48.11 43.85 -47.46
CA GLU A 573 46.71 43.61 -47.10
C GLU A 573 46.43 42.11 -46.86
N ALA A 574 46.91 41.24 -47.77
CA ALA A 574 46.75 39.80 -47.63
C ALA A 574 47.52 39.25 -46.42
N THR A 575 48.70 39.80 -46.11
CA THR A 575 49.50 39.42 -44.93
C THR A 575 48.84 39.86 -43.63
N SER A 576 48.27 41.06 -43.58
CA SER A 576 47.49 41.55 -42.44
C SER A 576 46.29 40.65 -42.18
N ARG A 577 45.55 40.30 -43.23
CA ARG A 577 44.36 39.43 -43.13
C ARG A 577 44.70 38.00 -42.69
N LYS A 578 45.88 37.49 -43.08
CA LYS A 578 46.42 36.24 -42.55
C LYS A 578 46.66 36.31 -41.04
N GLY A 579 47.24 37.42 -40.54
CA GLY A 579 47.47 37.62 -39.11
C GLY A 579 46.16 37.63 -38.29
N GLU A 580 45.13 38.31 -38.80
CA GLU A 580 43.79 38.30 -38.17
C GLU A 580 43.19 36.89 -38.10
N LEU A 581 43.32 36.11 -39.18
CA LEU A 581 42.83 34.73 -39.24
C LEU A 581 43.56 33.81 -38.25
N GLU A 582 44.88 33.98 -38.09
CA GLU A 582 45.69 33.20 -37.13
C GLU A 582 45.30 33.48 -35.68
N VAL A 583 44.95 34.73 -35.35
CA VAL A 583 44.42 35.12 -34.03
C VAL A 583 43.04 34.49 -33.79
N LEU A 584 42.12 34.59 -34.76
CA LEU A 584 40.81 33.96 -34.67
C LEU A 584 40.91 32.44 -34.53
N LEU A 585 41.85 31.81 -35.24
CA LEU A 585 42.10 30.38 -35.15
C LEU A 585 42.63 29.98 -33.75
N LYS A 586 43.47 30.83 -33.13
CA LYS A 586 43.98 30.61 -31.78
C LYS A 586 42.87 30.73 -30.73
N GLU A 587 42.01 31.74 -30.85
CA GLU A 587 40.85 31.93 -29.96
C GLU A 587 39.83 30.80 -30.10
N ALA A 588 39.54 30.38 -31.34
CA ALA A 588 38.64 29.29 -31.63
C ALA A 588 39.18 27.94 -31.11
N ASN A 589 40.50 27.70 -31.19
CA ASN A 589 41.14 26.52 -30.59
C ASN A 589 41.10 26.55 -29.05
N ALA A 590 41.22 27.72 -28.43
CA ALA A 590 41.06 27.87 -26.98
C ALA A 590 39.61 27.59 -26.55
N ALA A 591 38.62 28.11 -27.28
CA ALA A 591 37.20 27.82 -27.06
C ALA A 591 36.89 26.33 -27.23
N LEU A 592 37.48 25.67 -28.23
CA LEU A 592 37.40 24.23 -28.43
C LEU A 592 37.98 23.45 -27.24
N SER A 593 39.15 23.84 -26.74
CA SER A 593 39.76 23.20 -25.56
C SER A 593 38.83 23.28 -24.33
N ASN A 594 38.22 24.45 -24.09
CA ASN A 594 37.28 24.65 -23.00
C ASN A 594 36.00 23.81 -23.17
N ALA A 595 35.45 23.75 -24.38
CA ALA A 595 34.29 22.90 -24.69
C ALA A 595 34.60 21.40 -24.49
N LYS A 596 35.82 20.97 -24.82
CA LYS A 596 36.29 19.59 -24.59
C LYS A 596 36.42 19.28 -23.10
N SER A 597 36.85 20.25 -22.29
CA SER A 597 36.87 20.10 -20.83
C SER A 597 35.45 19.98 -20.25
N ALA A 598 34.53 20.85 -20.67
CA ALA A 598 33.14 20.80 -20.22
C ALA A 598 32.45 19.48 -20.61
N LEU A 599 32.74 18.95 -21.80
CA LEU A 599 32.25 17.62 -22.22
C LEU A 599 32.81 16.50 -21.33
N LYS A 600 34.09 16.59 -20.92
CA LYS A 600 34.70 15.64 -19.99
C LYS A 600 34.04 15.70 -18.61
N ASP A 601 33.71 16.90 -18.11
CA ASP A 601 33.01 17.07 -16.84
C ASP A 601 31.58 16.52 -16.89
N ALA A 602 30.88 16.70 -18.02
CA ALA A 602 29.59 16.08 -18.27
C ALA A 602 29.69 14.54 -18.30
N GLN A 603 30.73 13.99 -18.91
CA GLN A 603 30.99 12.54 -18.92
C GLN A 603 31.22 12.00 -17.49
N ILE A 604 31.97 12.73 -16.66
CA ILE A 604 32.19 12.39 -15.25
C ILE A 604 30.87 12.44 -14.46
N ALA A 605 30.01 13.40 -14.74
CA ALA A 605 28.69 13.49 -14.12
C ALA A 605 27.77 12.33 -14.56
N GLU A 606 27.81 11.96 -15.84
CA GLU A 606 27.10 10.80 -16.39
C GLU A 606 27.59 9.50 -15.73
N ASP A 607 28.91 9.33 -15.55
CA ASP A 607 29.48 8.16 -14.90
C ASP A 607 29.12 8.10 -13.40
N LYS A 608 29.04 9.25 -12.72
CA LYS A 608 28.52 9.33 -11.34
C LYS A 608 27.05 8.95 -11.28
N LEU A 609 26.24 9.39 -12.24
CA LEU A 609 24.83 9.02 -12.34
C LEU A 609 24.67 7.52 -12.61
N LYS A 610 25.47 6.93 -13.51
CA LYS A 610 25.51 5.49 -13.74
C LYS A 610 25.86 4.73 -12.48
N LYS A 611 26.84 5.18 -11.70
CA LYS A 611 27.16 4.59 -10.39
C LYS A 611 26.00 4.68 -9.40
N LEU A 612 25.31 5.82 -9.32
CA LEU A 612 24.12 5.97 -8.47
C LEU A 612 22.97 5.08 -8.92
N ILE A 613 22.79 4.90 -10.24
CA ILE A 613 21.81 3.97 -10.81
C ILE A 613 22.19 2.52 -10.49
N GLU A 614 23.47 2.14 -10.62
CA GLU A 614 23.97 0.82 -10.24
C GLU A 614 23.84 0.57 -8.74
N GLU A 615 24.07 1.58 -7.89
CA GLU A 615 23.96 1.48 -6.44
C GLU A 615 22.49 1.37 -6.01
N LYS A 616 21.59 2.16 -6.64
CA LYS A 616 20.14 1.99 -6.52
C LYS A 616 19.70 0.60 -7.01
N GLN A 617 20.24 0.12 -8.12
CA GLN A 617 19.94 -1.21 -8.65
C GLN A 617 20.46 -2.30 -7.73
N LYS A 618 21.64 -2.13 -7.10
CA LYS A 618 22.15 -3.03 -6.06
C LYS A 618 21.29 -3.02 -4.81
N ILE A 619 20.73 -1.89 -4.41
CA ILE A 619 19.78 -1.82 -3.28
C ILE A 619 18.46 -2.49 -3.66
N ILE A 620 17.95 -2.26 -4.88
CA ILE A 620 16.78 -2.95 -5.43
C ILE A 620 17.03 -4.45 -5.56
N ASP A 621 18.23 -4.87 -5.97
CA ASP A 621 18.62 -6.26 -6.14
C ASP A 621 18.92 -6.91 -4.80
N ALA A 622 19.47 -6.18 -3.82
CA ALA A 622 19.61 -6.64 -2.43
C ALA A 622 18.22 -6.80 -1.79
N TYR A 623 17.29 -5.88 -2.06
CA TYR A 623 15.87 -6.03 -1.73
C TYR A 623 15.24 -7.24 -2.45
N ASN A 624 15.57 -7.46 -3.73
CA ASN A 624 15.08 -8.61 -4.52
C ASN A 624 15.78 -9.94 -4.18
N ASN A 625 16.97 -9.91 -3.58
CA ASN A 625 17.74 -11.09 -3.16
C ASN A 625 17.55 -11.39 -1.68
N SER A 626 17.19 -10.41 -0.84
CA SER A 626 16.50 -10.64 0.44
C SER A 626 15.03 -11.00 0.22
N LYS A 627 14.57 -10.98 -1.04
CA LYS A 627 13.32 -11.55 -1.57
C LYS A 627 13.52 -12.93 -2.25
N LYS A 628 14.77 -13.45 -2.38
CA LYS A 628 15.07 -14.87 -2.63
C LYS A 628 15.45 -15.59 -1.35
#